data_AF-W5LYR9-F1
#
_entry.id   AF-W5LYR9-F1
#
_cell.length_a   1.000
_cell.length_b   1.000
_cell.length_c   1.000
_cell.angle_alpha   90.00
_cell.angle_beta   90.00
_cell.angle_gamma   90.00
#
_symmetry.space_group_name_H-M   'P 1'
#
loop_
_entity.id
_entity.type
_entity.pdbx_description
1 polymer ?
#
loop_
_entity_poly.entity_id
_entity_poly.type
_entity_poly.pdbx_seq_one_letter_code
_entity_poly.pdbx_strand_id
1 'polypeptide(L)'
;MHQKTIFSLLLMNAYLVTDVFSFPNGSVAISCDSMIPGHTGYVAQTSVPPFSVTTSKSTYAPGDQITVTLETKTSVFEGFLLQARKIDGNSAVGSFISIDMGQCQGLRCNNVVVSSAVFLLLLPIYATGHFTETM
;
A
#
# COMPACT_ATOMS: atom_id res chain seq x y z
N MET A 1 42.82 22.82 7.97
CA MET A 1 41.62 22.56 8.80
C MET A 1 40.34 22.36 7.99
N HIS A 2 40.14 23.02 6.84
CA HIS A 2 38.90 22.92 6.05
C HIS A 2 38.63 21.54 5.41
N GLN A 3 39.66 20.81 4.99
CA GLN A 3 39.50 19.51 4.32
C GLN A 3 38.92 18.42 5.22
N LYS A 4 39.21 18.46 6.53
CA LYS A 4 38.66 17.54 7.52
C LYS A 4 37.18 17.83 7.79
N THR A 5 36.79 19.11 7.79
CA THR A 5 35.40 19.55 7.97
C THR A 5 34.53 19.17 6.78
N ILE A 6 35.03 19.33 5.55
CA ILE A 6 34.32 18.94 4.32
C ILE A 6 34.10 17.41 4.30
N PHE A 7 35.13 16.63 4.64
CA PHE A 7 35.01 15.17 4.71
C PHE A 7 34.02 14.73 5.78
N SER A 8 34.01 15.41 6.94
CA SER A 8 33.04 15.17 8.02
C SER A 8 31.60 15.52 7.62
N LEU A 9 31.39 16.60 6.86
CA LEU A 9 30.07 17.02 6.37
C LEU A 9 29.54 16.08 5.27
N LEU A 10 30.43 15.59 4.39
CA LEU A 10 30.11 14.60 3.37
C LEU A 10 29.74 13.25 3.99
N LEU A 11 30.48 12.80 5.02
CA LEU A 11 30.17 11.57 5.75
C LEU A 11 28.84 11.67 6.52
N MET A 12 28.52 12.81 7.15
CA MET A 12 27.24 13.00 7.84
C MET A 12 26.03 12.97 6.89
N ASN A 13 26.14 13.56 5.69
CA ASN A 13 25.06 13.51 4.69
C ASN A 13 24.80 12.08 4.19
N ALA A 14 25.85 11.26 4.02
CA ALA A 14 25.71 9.88 3.60
C ALA A 14 25.02 8.98 4.65
N TYR A 15 25.08 9.34 5.94
CA TYR A 15 24.42 8.60 7.02
C TYR A 15 22.94 8.99 7.23
N LEU A 16 22.50 10.13 6.67
CA LEU A 16 21.11 10.62 6.83
C LEU A 16 20.16 10.11 5.75
N VAL A 17 20.66 9.44 4.71
CA VAL A 17 19.82 8.81 3.68
C VAL A 17 19.49 7.39 4.14
N THR A 18 18.59 7.28 5.12
CA THR A 18 17.91 6.01 5.36
C THR A 18 16.80 5.88 4.32
N ASP A 19 17.09 5.17 3.22
CA ASP A 19 16.05 4.77 2.29
C ASP A 19 15.06 3.85 3.02
N VAL A 20 13.84 4.33 3.23
CA VAL A 20 12.74 3.46 3.65
C VAL A 20 12.27 2.76 2.40
N PHE A 21 12.68 1.50 2.22
CA PHE A 21 12.16 0.66 1.15
C PHE A 21 10.68 0.37 1.44
N SER A 22 9.78 1.14 0.84
CA SER A 22 8.37 0.75 0.65
C SER A 22 8.34 -0.61 -0.03
N PHE A 23 7.35 -1.47 0.23
CA PHE A 23 7.19 -2.74 -0.50
C PHE A 23 6.76 -2.41 -1.94
N PRO A 24 7.68 -2.20 -2.90
CA PRO A 24 7.33 -1.60 -4.19
C PRO A 24 6.59 -2.62 -5.06
N ASN A 25 6.62 -3.89 -4.64
CA ASN A 25 5.94 -5.03 -5.22
C ASN A 25 4.64 -5.38 -4.47
N GLY A 26 4.15 -4.53 -3.56
CA GLY A 26 2.90 -4.77 -2.81
C GLY A 26 2.91 -6.03 -1.93
N SER A 27 4.09 -6.55 -1.57
CA SER A 27 4.27 -7.77 -0.78
C SER A 27 4.05 -7.53 0.73
N VAL A 28 2.83 -7.17 1.09
CA VAL A 28 2.39 -6.88 2.47
C VAL A 28 1.80 -8.11 3.17
N ALA A 29 2.30 -9.30 2.85
CA ALA A 29 1.78 -10.57 3.37
C ALA A 29 1.78 -10.64 4.91
N ILE A 30 2.73 -9.98 5.56
CA ILE A 30 2.82 -9.90 7.03
C ILE A 30 1.60 -9.22 7.67
N SER A 31 0.90 -8.35 6.93
CA SER A 31 -0.29 -7.63 7.39
C SER A 31 -1.59 -8.33 7.01
N CYS A 32 -1.55 -9.50 6.36
CA CYS A 32 -2.74 -10.23 5.92
C CYS A 32 -3.73 -10.53 7.05
N ASP A 33 -3.23 -10.95 8.21
CA ASP A 33 -4.10 -11.42 9.31
C ASP A 33 -4.64 -10.25 10.13
N SER A 34 -3.80 -9.26 10.43
CA SER A 34 -4.19 -8.10 11.24
C SER A 34 -4.88 -7.01 10.45
N MET A 35 -4.61 -6.90 9.13
CA MET A 35 -4.87 -5.70 8.32
C MET A 35 -4.24 -4.42 8.91
N ILE A 36 -3.20 -4.59 9.74
CA ILE A 36 -2.44 -3.49 10.34
C ILE A 36 -1.10 -3.39 9.60
N PRO A 37 -0.80 -2.25 8.98
CA PRO A 37 0.50 -2.05 8.34
C PRO A 37 1.60 -1.93 9.39
N GLY A 38 2.78 -2.46 9.10
CA GLY A 38 3.94 -2.46 10.01
C GLY A 38 4.68 -1.12 10.12
N HIS A 39 3.99 0.02 9.97
CA HIS A 39 4.61 1.34 10.06
C HIS A 39 4.74 1.78 11.52
N THR A 40 5.97 2.03 11.98
CA THR A 40 6.24 2.53 13.33
C THR A 40 5.94 4.03 13.44
N GLY A 41 5.36 4.46 14.57
CA GLY A 41 5.13 5.89 14.84
C GLY A 41 3.81 6.45 14.31
N TYR A 42 3.01 5.62 13.65
CA TYR A 42 1.69 6.00 13.15
C TYR A 42 0.58 5.27 13.90
N VAL A 43 -0.56 5.94 14.04
CA VAL A 43 -1.78 5.39 14.65
C VAL A 43 -2.90 5.34 13.62
N ALA A 44 -3.85 4.43 13.80
CA ALA A 44 -5.01 4.33 12.93
C ALA A 44 -5.78 5.66 12.91
N GLN A 45 -6.16 6.10 11.71
CA GLN A 45 -7.00 7.28 11.53
C GLN A 45 -8.36 7.08 12.18
N THR A 46 -8.86 8.12 12.87
CA THR A 46 -10.18 8.14 13.52
C THR A 46 -11.19 9.09 12.85
N SER A 47 -10.72 10.01 12.00
CA SER A 47 -11.57 10.87 11.18
C SER A 47 -12.20 10.11 10.03
N VAL A 48 -13.23 10.69 9.42
CA VAL A 48 -13.87 10.16 8.21
C VAL A 48 -12.80 9.83 7.15
N PRO A 49 -12.75 8.61 6.61
CA PRO A 49 -11.75 8.24 5.62
C PRO A 49 -11.92 9.10 4.35
N PRO A 50 -10.82 9.56 3.72
CA PRO A 50 -10.88 10.34 2.48
C PRO A 50 -11.19 9.48 1.23
N PHE A 51 -11.64 8.24 1.43
CA PHE A 51 -11.94 7.27 0.38
C PHE A 51 -13.22 6.50 0.68
N SER A 52 -13.83 5.93 -0.36
CA SER A 52 -14.98 5.02 -0.26
C SER A 52 -14.64 3.63 -0.78
N VAL A 53 -15.17 2.62 -0.09
CA VAL A 53 -15.21 1.23 -0.56
C VAL A 53 -16.67 0.86 -0.74
N THR A 54 -17.06 0.52 -1.96
CA THR A 54 -18.43 0.13 -2.29
C THR A 54 -18.47 -1.22 -3.00
N THR A 55 -19.62 -1.88 -2.92
CA THR A 55 -19.85 -3.17 -3.57
C THR A 55 -21.07 -3.07 -4.47
N SER A 56 -21.05 -3.79 -5.60
CA SER A 56 -22.20 -3.82 -6.51
C SER A 56 -23.43 -4.54 -5.94
N LYS A 57 -23.25 -5.33 -4.87
CA LYS A 57 -24.32 -6.06 -4.16
C LYS A 57 -24.10 -5.97 -2.64
N SER A 58 -25.19 -5.92 -1.88
CA SER A 58 -25.20 -5.98 -0.41
C SER A 58 -25.36 -7.39 0.15
N THR A 59 -25.73 -8.35 -0.71
CA THR A 59 -25.89 -9.78 -0.37
C THR A 59 -25.24 -10.64 -1.45
N TYR A 60 -24.82 -11.85 -1.10
CA TYR A 60 -24.17 -12.76 -2.03
C TYR A 60 -24.65 -14.20 -1.86
N ALA A 61 -24.62 -14.95 -2.95
CA ALA A 61 -24.74 -16.40 -3.00
C ALA A 61 -23.43 -17.04 -3.48
N PRO A 62 -23.19 -18.33 -3.22
CA PRO A 62 -22.03 -19.03 -3.78
C PRO A 62 -21.97 -18.89 -5.31
N GLY A 63 -20.83 -18.43 -5.82
CA GLY A 63 -20.61 -18.22 -7.26
C GLY A 63 -20.90 -16.80 -7.76
N ASP A 64 -21.44 -15.91 -6.93
CA ASP A 64 -21.60 -14.51 -7.29
C ASP A 64 -20.25 -13.83 -7.56
N GLN A 65 -20.20 -13.04 -8.63
CA GLN A 65 -19.14 -12.05 -8.83
C GLN A 65 -19.64 -10.70 -8.34
N ILE A 66 -18.90 -10.12 -7.40
CA ILE A 66 -19.20 -8.83 -6.80
C ILE A 66 -18.08 -7.88 -7.20
N THR A 67 -18.46 -6.76 -7.83
CA THR A 67 -17.52 -5.70 -8.13
C THR A 67 -17.31 -4.90 -6.85
N VAL A 68 -16.05 -4.76 -6.44
CA VAL A 68 -15.64 -3.90 -5.34
C VAL A 68 -14.95 -2.68 -5.93
N THR A 69 -15.38 -1.49 -5.54
CA THR A 69 -14.82 -0.23 -6.02
C THR A 69 -14.19 0.50 -4.84
N LEU A 70 -12.88 0.77 -4.94
CA LEU A 70 -12.13 1.62 -4.04
C LEU A 70 -11.82 2.92 -4.78
N GLU A 71 -12.30 4.05 -4.26
CA GLU A 71 -12.16 5.35 -4.92
C GLU A 71 -11.87 6.47 -3.91
N THR A 72 -11.21 7.51 -4.39
CA THR A 72 -10.95 8.77 -3.67
C THR A 72 -11.19 9.93 -4.63
N LYS A 73 -11.67 11.06 -4.10
CA LYS A 73 -11.93 12.28 -4.89
C LYS A 73 -10.83 13.33 -4.76
N THR A 74 -9.99 13.21 -3.73
CA THR A 74 -9.08 14.27 -3.28
C THR A 74 -7.62 13.87 -3.33
N SER A 75 -7.32 12.59 -3.54
CA SER A 75 -5.96 12.05 -3.46
C SER A 75 -5.75 10.92 -4.47
N VAL A 76 -4.53 10.40 -4.53
CA VAL A 76 -4.20 9.17 -5.23
C VAL A 76 -3.74 8.16 -4.19
N PHE A 77 -4.09 6.89 -4.36
CA PHE A 77 -3.54 5.83 -3.51
C PHE A 77 -2.13 5.47 -3.99
N GLU A 78 -1.15 5.56 -3.10
CA GLU A 78 0.19 5.01 -3.36
C GLU A 78 0.22 3.49 -3.23
N GLY A 79 -0.69 2.93 -2.41
CA GLY A 79 -0.87 1.51 -2.22
C GLY A 79 -2.07 1.21 -1.35
N PHE A 80 -2.58 -0.01 -1.42
CA PHE A 80 -3.63 -0.49 -0.53
C PHE A 80 -3.53 -2.00 -0.31
N LEU A 81 -4.13 -2.47 0.79
CA LEU A 81 -4.43 -3.87 1.05
C LEU A 81 -5.94 -3.99 1.27
N LEU A 82 -6.60 -4.83 0.48
CA LEU A 82 -8.05 -5.02 0.52
C LEU A 82 -8.40 -6.49 0.66
N GLN A 83 -9.20 -6.80 1.68
CA GLN A 83 -9.68 -8.14 2.01
C GLN A 83 -11.19 -8.16 2.16
N ALA A 84 -11.83 -9.23 1.66
CA ALA A 84 -13.16 -9.60 2.08
C ALA A 84 -13.05 -10.50 3.33
N ARG A 85 -13.82 -10.20 4.37
CA ARG A 85 -13.83 -10.93 5.65
C ARG A 85 -15.24 -11.35 6.02
N LYS A 86 -15.35 -12.43 6.80
CA LYS A 86 -16.63 -12.77 7.43
C LYS A 86 -16.98 -11.75 8.52
N ILE A 87 -18.27 -11.57 8.78
CA ILE A 87 -18.76 -10.66 9.82
C ILE A 87 -18.28 -11.10 11.22
N ASP A 88 -18.14 -12.41 11.44
CA ASP A 88 -17.85 -13.05 12.71
C ASP A 88 -16.38 -13.40 12.94
N GLY A 89 -15.46 -13.00 12.04
CA GLY A 89 -14.06 -13.36 12.22
C GLY A 89 -13.06 -12.59 11.39
N ASN A 90 -11.79 -12.70 11.79
CA ASN A 90 -10.64 -12.11 11.08
C ASN A 90 -10.20 -12.92 9.85
N SER A 91 -10.95 -13.95 9.47
CA SER A 91 -10.60 -14.81 8.34
C SER A 91 -10.98 -14.15 7.02
N ALA A 92 -9.98 -14.02 6.13
CA ALA A 92 -10.20 -13.66 4.74
C ALA A 92 -11.06 -14.73 4.03
N VAL A 93 -11.90 -14.31 3.10
CA VAL A 93 -12.78 -15.18 2.31
C VAL A 93 -12.85 -14.74 0.85
N GLY A 94 -13.31 -15.64 -0.01
CA GLY A 94 -13.47 -15.38 -1.43
C GLY A 94 -12.15 -15.41 -2.19
N SER A 95 -12.14 -14.76 -3.35
CA SER A 95 -10.93 -14.56 -4.16
C SER A 95 -11.16 -13.31 -4.99
N PHE A 96 -10.26 -12.34 -4.90
CA PHE A 96 -10.25 -11.24 -5.84
C PHE A 96 -9.71 -11.71 -7.19
N ILE A 97 -10.29 -11.19 -8.26
CA ILE A 97 -9.76 -11.27 -9.62
C ILE A 97 -9.38 -9.83 -9.97
N SER A 98 -8.11 -9.59 -10.30
CA SER A 98 -7.68 -8.24 -10.69
C SER A 98 -8.36 -7.84 -12.00
N ILE A 99 -9.23 -6.82 -11.94
CA ILE A 99 -9.94 -6.29 -13.11
C ILE A 99 -9.12 -5.14 -13.75
N ASP A 100 -8.26 -4.48 -12.98
CA ASP A 100 -7.46 -3.35 -13.47
C ASP A 100 -6.11 -3.78 -14.05
N MET A 101 -5.84 -3.26 -15.25
CA MET A 101 -4.73 -3.51 -16.18
C MET A 101 -3.33 -3.28 -15.56
N GLY A 102 -2.93 -4.11 -14.61
CA GLY A 102 -1.58 -4.14 -14.02
C GLY A 102 -1.35 -3.22 -12.81
N GLN A 103 -2.36 -2.47 -12.36
CA GLN A 103 -2.23 -1.56 -11.19
C GLN A 103 -2.51 -2.25 -9.85
N CYS A 104 -3.27 -3.35 -9.89
CA CYS A 104 -3.62 -4.16 -8.72
C CYS A 104 -3.13 -5.59 -8.93
N GLN A 105 -2.44 -6.14 -7.94
CA GLN A 105 -2.04 -7.54 -7.93
C GLN A 105 -2.88 -8.34 -6.92
N GLY A 106 -3.04 -9.63 -7.22
CA GLY A 106 -3.52 -10.59 -6.24
C GLY A 106 -2.40 -10.99 -5.29
N LEU A 107 -2.58 -10.74 -3.99
CA LEU A 107 -1.71 -11.23 -2.92
C LEU A 107 -2.36 -12.47 -2.28
N ARG A 108 -1.59 -13.54 -2.03
CA ARG A 108 -2.11 -14.72 -1.31
C ARG A 108 -1.94 -14.55 0.20
N CYS A 109 -3.06 -14.50 0.92
CA CYS A 109 -3.15 -14.55 2.38
C CYS A 109 -3.83 -15.85 2.80
N ASN A 110 -3.13 -16.77 3.47
CA ASN A 110 -3.71 -18.03 3.98
C ASN A 110 -4.58 -18.78 2.95
N ASN A 111 -4.06 -18.95 1.73
CA ASN A 111 -4.73 -19.55 0.56
C ASN A 111 -5.89 -18.75 -0.07
N VAL A 112 -6.21 -17.57 0.42
CA VAL A 112 -7.17 -16.62 -0.16
C VAL A 112 -6.43 -15.57 -0.98
N VAL A 113 -6.91 -15.27 -2.19
CA VAL A 113 -6.37 -14.18 -3.01
C VAL A 113 -7.05 -12.88 -2.60
N VAL A 114 -6.27 -11.96 -2.07
CA VAL A 114 -6.67 -10.61 -1.65
C VAL A 114 -6.10 -9.60 -2.63
N SER A 115 -6.61 -8.37 -2.66
CA SER A 115 -6.06 -7.34 -3.54
C SER A 115 -5.00 -6.52 -2.82
N SER A 116 -3.85 -6.33 -3.45
CA SER A 116 -2.92 -5.26 -3.10
C SER A 116 -2.52 -4.46 -4.34
N ALA A 117 -2.28 -3.16 -4.20
CA ALA A 117 -1.75 -2.36 -5.31
C ALA A 117 -0.22 -2.39 -5.33
N VAL A 118 0.34 -2.26 -6.52
CA VAL A 118 1.77 -2.17 -6.78
C VAL A 118 2.03 -0.85 -7.47
N PHE A 119 2.60 0.13 -6.78
CA PHE A 119 3.15 1.29 -7.45
C PHE A 119 4.63 1.05 -7.73
N LEU A 120 4.94 0.57 -8.94
CA LEU A 120 6.28 0.76 -9.47
C LEU A 120 6.44 2.25 -9.70
N LEU A 121 7.18 2.92 -8.81
CA LEU A 121 7.93 4.11 -9.22
C LEU A 121 8.86 3.64 -10.34
N LEU A 122 8.40 3.67 -11.59
CA LEU A 122 9.28 3.77 -12.74
C LEU A 122 9.94 5.14 -12.60
N LEU A 123 10.95 5.23 -11.72
CA LEU A 123 11.87 6.34 -11.76
C LEU A 123 12.42 6.32 -13.18
N PRO A 124 12.19 7.36 -14.01
CA PRO A 124 12.98 7.49 -15.21
C PRO A 124 14.42 7.52 -14.70
N ILE A 125 15.21 6.59 -15.22
CA ILE A 125 16.62 6.31 -14.86
C ILE A 125 17.57 7.53 -15.01
N TYR A 126 17.02 8.74 -15.21
CA TYR A 126 17.72 10.01 -15.42
C TYR A 126 17.06 11.25 -14.78
N ALA A 127 16.10 11.11 -13.86
CA ALA A 127 15.54 12.29 -13.19
C ALA A 127 16.32 12.63 -11.91
N THR A 128 17.35 13.47 -12.03
CA THR A 128 17.86 14.24 -10.89
C THR A 128 16.87 15.36 -10.59
N GLY A 129 15.98 15.15 -9.62
CA GLY A 129 14.96 16.12 -9.25
C GLY A 129 14.38 15.85 -7.87
N HIS A 130 14.32 16.90 -7.08
CA HIS A 130 13.93 16.95 -5.67
C HIS A 130 12.51 16.39 -5.45
N PHE A 131 12.39 15.28 -4.70
CA PHE A 131 11.12 14.84 -4.15
C PHE A 131 10.73 15.80 -3.02
N THR A 132 9.70 16.61 -3.26
CA THR A 132 8.98 17.28 -2.18
C THR A 132 7.77 16.39 -1.87
N GLU A 133 7.93 15.51 -0.90
CA GLU A 133 6.81 14.83 -0.27
C GLU A 133 6.13 15.82 0.67
N THR A 134 4.88 16.17 0.38
CA THR A 134 4.00 16.84 1.33
C THR A 134 2.76 15.99 1.52
N MET A 135 2.77 15.32 2.68
CA MET A 135 1.70 14.75 3.53
C MET A 135 0.70 13.76 2.92
#